data_AF-A0A2A2S487-F1
#
_entry.id   AF-A0A2A2S487-F1
#
_cell.length_a   1.000
_cell.length_b   1.000
_cell.length_c   1.000
_cell.angle_alpha   90.00
_cell.angle_beta   90.00
_cell.angle_gamma   90.00
#
_symmetry.space_group_name_H-M   'P 1'
#
loop_
_entity.id
_entity.type
_entity.pdbx_description
1 polymer ?
#
loop_
_entity_poly.entity_id
_entity_poly.type
_entity_poly.pdbx_seq_one_letter_code
_entity_poly.pdbx_strand_id
1 'polypeptide(L)'
;MSRGLERYLLLYIPWVLAYLLRADPVMSYFISWLGSFYIFYMCYTGKIKPMPKDLSVGEQIMRPVYIVQIIFIGYMACTSIFYFINLISYQDLSLDDKIPLAAQCQQYYVLGHAAFVTGILACMKYPVQIKYTYDKSRLANVLMVMAIVCLPLSILSNKIPGLSQFYIQLSSLSFFAGTLALAFAIPLQKLANTAVCGFLYATNFYQALVSGFKEPIIISILVLGIFLYPSYKRTVSIIFIPLLILLFVYLPTYNQVFRQNAWADNADSDEAYEAALDATLNAEGTSNNWDFLVYRLSEVDMFTTFIQSTPEKVDYYGLSLVQQSVYAIVPRIFWPSKPITEEMVMERVYDAGVVYRGSAVSAKPAYIVDGYLSGGWLGVLLSLFAYGAVVQLISQKAEELFGGYLLGVALIFSGLFQIVWRGLSFEFMSNSVFWGFITMLVIHRIMVGANFLRRV
;
A
#
# COMPACT_ATOMS: atom_id res chain seq x y z
N MET A 1 1.35 12.55 34.04
CA MET A 1 1.17 13.77 33.21
C MET A 1 0.63 13.37 31.85
N SER A 2 -0.63 13.70 31.57
CA SER A 2 -1.20 13.60 30.23
C SER A 2 -0.39 14.50 29.30
N ARG A 3 0.44 13.91 28.45
CA ARG A 3 1.19 14.64 27.43
C ARG A 3 0.15 15.23 26.45
N GLY A 4 0.05 16.56 26.39
CA GLY A 4 -1.03 17.27 25.70
C GLY A 4 -1.04 17.10 24.18
N LEU A 5 -2.19 17.43 23.57
CA LEU A 5 -2.44 17.46 22.12
C LEU A 5 -1.40 18.32 21.35
N GLU A 6 -0.80 19.30 22.02
CA GLU A 6 0.23 20.19 21.48
C GLU A 6 1.43 19.44 20.88
N ARG A 7 1.78 18.25 21.37
CA ARG A 7 2.91 17.48 20.83
C ARG A 7 2.71 17.03 19.39
N TYR A 8 1.46 16.90 18.95
CA TYR A 8 1.16 16.57 17.57
C TYR A 8 1.54 17.71 16.62
N LEU A 9 1.56 18.96 17.09
CA LEU A 9 2.00 20.12 16.30
C LEU A 9 3.46 19.99 15.86
N LEU A 10 4.29 19.25 16.63
CA LEU A 10 5.67 18.99 16.25
C LEU A 10 5.77 18.29 14.88
N LEU A 11 4.80 17.44 14.54
CA LEU A 11 4.77 16.72 13.25
C LEU A 11 4.60 17.68 12.05
N TYR A 12 4.02 18.85 12.27
CA TYR A 12 3.71 19.82 11.21
C TYR A 12 4.80 20.88 11.02
N ILE A 13 5.82 20.91 11.89
CA ILE A 13 6.94 21.87 11.80
C ILE A 13 7.58 21.86 10.39
N PRO A 14 7.92 20.70 9.78
CA PRO A 14 8.57 20.70 8.47
C PRO A 14 7.70 21.32 7.39
N TRP A 15 6.39 21.07 7.41
CA TRP A 15 5.44 21.66 6.46
C TRP A 15 5.36 23.19 6.62
N VAL A 16 5.26 23.69 7.86
CA VAL A 16 5.22 25.14 8.13
C VAL A 16 6.50 25.80 7.65
N LEU A 17 7.67 25.23 7.94
CA LEU A 17 8.96 25.76 7.50
C LEU A 17 9.08 25.77 5.97
N ALA A 18 8.69 24.69 5.30
CA ALA A 18 8.71 24.64 3.84
C ALA A 18 7.76 25.66 3.21
N TYR A 19 6.57 25.85 3.80
CA TYR A 19 5.61 26.82 3.31
C TYR A 19 6.10 28.27 3.46
N LEU A 20 6.72 28.61 4.60
CA LEU A 20 7.32 29.93 4.81
C LEU A 20 8.45 30.22 3.83
N LEU A 21 9.17 29.18 3.42
CA LEU A 21 10.30 29.25 2.48
C LEU A 21 9.92 28.92 1.04
N ARG A 22 8.62 28.94 0.69
CA ARG A 22 8.13 28.63 -0.67
C ARG A 22 8.67 29.53 -1.78
N ALA A 23 9.19 30.70 -1.43
CA ALA A 23 9.84 31.61 -2.37
C ALA A 23 11.14 31.03 -2.95
N ASP A 24 11.75 30.07 -2.25
CA ASP A 24 12.85 29.24 -2.75
C ASP A 24 12.34 27.79 -2.90
N PRO A 25 11.91 27.39 -4.11
CA PRO A 25 11.40 26.05 -4.39
C PRO A 25 12.36 24.93 -4.00
N VAL A 26 13.67 25.14 -4.18
CA VAL A 26 14.68 24.12 -3.91
C VAL A 26 14.80 23.89 -2.41
N MET A 27 14.95 24.95 -1.64
CA MET A 27 15.01 24.85 -0.18
C MET A 27 13.69 24.31 0.39
N SER A 28 12.54 24.78 -0.10
CA SER A 28 11.21 24.28 0.27
C SER A 28 11.06 22.78 0.02
N TYR A 29 11.51 22.30 -1.15
CA TYR A 29 11.49 20.89 -1.49
C TYR A 29 12.32 20.06 -0.51
N PHE A 30 13.58 20.43 -0.26
CA PHE A 30 14.45 19.67 0.62
C PHE A 30 13.97 19.67 2.08
N ILE A 31 13.42 20.78 2.58
CA ILE A 31 12.81 20.83 3.92
C ILE A 31 11.61 19.88 3.99
N SER A 32 10.76 19.87 2.97
CA SER A 32 9.61 18.96 2.91
C SER A 32 10.04 17.50 2.81
N TRP A 33 11.05 17.20 1.99
CA TRP A 33 11.61 15.87 1.79
C TRP A 33 12.26 15.33 3.07
N LEU A 34 13.16 16.09 3.70
CA LEU A 34 13.76 15.77 5.00
C LEU A 34 12.71 15.73 6.12
N GLY A 35 11.64 16.51 5.98
CA GLY A 35 10.52 16.57 6.90
C GLY A 35 9.84 15.22 7.14
N SER A 36 9.70 14.40 6.10
CA SER A 36 9.14 13.05 6.24
C SER A 36 10.03 12.14 7.11
N PHE A 37 11.36 12.26 7.00
CA PHE A 37 12.30 11.55 7.88
C PHE A 37 12.25 12.08 9.32
N TYR A 38 12.10 13.39 9.50
CA TYR A 38 11.89 14.01 10.81
C TYR A 38 10.61 13.47 11.49
N ILE A 39 9.49 13.41 10.77
CA ILE A 39 8.21 12.86 11.25
C ILE A 39 8.40 11.41 11.71
N PHE A 40 9.12 10.61 10.94
CA PHE A 40 9.45 9.22 11.28
C PHE A 40 10.26 9.13 12.58
N TYR A 41 11.32 9.92 12.70
CA TYR A 41 12.14 10.01 13.90
C TYR A 41 11.32 10.42 15.14
N MET A 42 10.47 11.45 15.01
CA MET A 42 9.64 11.94 16.10
C MET A 42 8.58 10.92 16.55
N CYS A 43 8.03 10.15 15.60
CA CYS A 43 7.13 9.03 15.88
C CYS A 43 7.85 7.95 16.69
N TYR A 44 8.97 7.42 16.17
CA TYR A 44 9.61 6.21 16.71
C TYR A 44 10.40 6.44 17.99
N THR A 45 10.84 7.68 18.26
CA THR A 45 11.42 8.04 19.57
C THR A 45 10.39 7.96 20.71
N GLY A 46 9.09 7.84 20.41
CA GLY A 46 8.02 7.81 21.40
C GLY A 46 7.83 9.14 22.15
N LYS A 47 8.41 10.23 21.63
CA LYS A 47 8.32 11.57 22.22
C LYS A 47 6.91 12.14 22.12
N ILE A 48 6.22 11.88 21.02
CA ILE A 48 4.83 12.31 20.80
C ILE A 48 3.88 11.42 21.58
N LYS A 49 3.88 10.13 21.26
CA LYS A 49 3.11 9.09 21.95
C LYS A 49 3.98 7.86 22.17
N PRO A 50 3.93 7.21 23.34
CA PRO A 50 4.71 6.00 23.58
C PRO A 50 4.38 4.90 22.56
N MET A 51 5.43 4.32 21.97
CA MET A 51 5.29 3.17 21.07
C MET A 51 4.87 1.92 21.83
N PRO A 52 4.21 0.95 21.18
CA PRO A 52 3.76 -0.27 21.84
C PRO A 52 4.96 -1.09 22.35
N LYS A 53 4.88 -1.56 23.59
CA LYS A 53 5.97 -2.29 24.27
C LYS A 53 5.65 -3.76 24.56
N ASP A 54 4.50 -4.22 24.10
CA ASP A 54 4.01 -5.58 24.31
C ASP A 54 4.74 -6.63 23.45
N LEU A 55 5.41 -6.20 22.38
CA LEU A 55 6.26 -7.03 21.51
C LEU A 55 7.55 -6.28 21.16
N SER A 56 8.61 -7.00 20.80
CA SER A 56 9.81 -6.35 20.25
C SER A 56 9.49 -5.73 18.89
N VAL A 57 10.21 -4.67 18.48
CA VAL A 57 9.93 -3.95 17.21
C VAL A 57 9.91 -4.90 16.00
N GLY A 58 10.84 -5.85 15.94
CA GLY A 58 10.91 -6.84 14.86
C GLY A 58 9.72 -7.80 14.83
N GLU A 59 9.05 -8.01 15.96
CA GLU A 59 7.88 -8.89 16.09
C GLU A 59 6.56 -8.16 15.91
N GLN A 60 6.56 -6.82 15.75
CA GLN A 60 5.33 -6.03 15.57
C GLN A 60 5.35 -5.10 14.35
N ILE A 61 6.28 -5.32 13.43
CA ILE A 61 6.51 -4.46 12.26
C ILE A 61 5.28 -4.33 11.35
N MET A 62 4.35 -5.29 11.38
CA MET A 62 3.12 -5.26 10.57
C MET A 62 2.05 -4.32 11.12
N ARG A 63 2.24 -3.73 12.32
CA ARG A 63 1.31 -2.72 12.84
C ARG A 63 1.36 -1.46 11.97
N PRO A 64 0.25 -0.72 11.82
CA PRO A 64 0.17 0.46 10.95
C PRO A 64 1.24 1.51 11.20
N VAL A 65 1.56 1.75 12.48
CA VAL A 65 2.59 2.71 12.89
C VAL A 65 3.97 2.36 12.33
N TYR A 66 4.20 1.11 11.92
CA TYR A 66 5.44 0.66 11.28
C TYR A 66 5.27 0.49 9.77
N ILE A 67 4.67 -0.63 9.32
CA ILE A 67 4.69 -1.01 7.89
C ILE A 67 4.00 0.02 7.00
N VAL A 68 2.83 0.54 7.40
CA VAL A 68 2.08 1.47 6.55
C VAL A 68 2.79 2.83 6.50
N GLN A 69 3.36 3.28 7.61
CA GLN A 69 4.17 4.50 7.63
C GLN A 69 5.44 4.35 6.77
N ILE A 70 6.13 3.20 6.82
CA ILE A 70 7.32 2.91 6.00
C ILE A 70 6.96 2.94 4.51
N ILE A 71 5.88 2.26 4.12
CA ILE A 71 5.44 2.22 2.73
C ILE A 71 5.01 3.60 2.25
N PHE A 72 4.29 4.38 3.07
CA PHE A 72 3.92 5.75 2.76
C PHE A 72 5.14 6.62 2.42
N ILE A 73 6.17 6.61 3.28
CA ILE A 73 7.41 7.38 3.04
C ILE A 73 8.14 6.86 1.81
N GLY A 74 8.19 5.53 1.65
CA GLY A 74 8.79 4.89 0.50
C GLY A 74 8.22 5.43 -0.81
N TYR A 75 6.90 5.41 -0.98
CA TYR A 75 6.23 5.84 -2.21
C TYR A 75 6.10 7.35 -2.38
N MET A 76 5.89 8.11 -1.29
CA MET A 76 5.56 9.54 -1.38
C MET A 76 6.75 10.47 -1.15
N ALA A 77 7.81 10.03 -0.45
CA ALA A 77 8.98 10.85 -0.16
C ALA A 77 10.24 10.33 -0.83
N CYS A 78 10.61 9.05 -0.60
CA CYS A 78 11.89 8.52 -1.06
C CYS A 78 12.02 8.51 -2.59
N THR A 79 10.94 8.25 -3.33
CA THR A 79 10.96 8.17 -4.80
C THR A 79 10.94 9.54 -5.47
N SER A 80 10.39 10.56 -4.79
CA SER A 80 10.27 11.92 -5.33
C SER A 80 11.62 12.56 -5.69
N ILE A 81 12.69 12.14 -5.01
CA ILE A 81 14.03 12.72 -5.16
C ILE A 81 14.60 12.50 -6.56
N PHE A 82 14.28 11.37 -7.19
CA PHE A 82 14.75 11.07 -8.54
C PHE A 82 14.16 12.06 -9.53
N TYR A 83 12.86 12.32 -9.43
CA TYR A 83 12.18 13.32 -10.23
C TYR A 83 12.74 14.73 -10.01
N PHE A 84 12.98 15.09 -8.76
CA PHE A 84 13.49 16.42 -8.42
C PHE A 84 14.94 16.65 -8.90
N ILE A 85 15.83 15.67 -8.70
CA ILE A 85 17.20 15.71 -9.23
C ILE A 85 17.19 15.80 -10.75
N ASN A 86 16.29 15.07 -11.42
CA ASN A 86 16.11 15.16 -12.86
C ASN A 86 15.77 16.60 -13.28
N LEU A 87 14.80 17.25 -12.63
CA LEU A 87 14.43 18.62 -12.96
C LEU A 87 15.59 19.62 -12.79
N ILE A 88 16.41 19.48 -11.74
CA ILE A 88 17.55 20.38 -11.52
C ILE A 88 18.71 20.10 -12.49
N SER A 89 18.87 18.85 -12.92
CA SER A 89 20.01 18.43 -13.75
C SER A 89 19.83 18.78 -15.23
N TYR A 90 18.58 18.81 -15.71
CA TYR A 90 18.27 19.24 -17.07
C TYR A 90 18.04 20.76 -17.09
N GLN A 91 19.05 21.51 -17.57
CA GLN A 91 19.01 22.97 -17.77
C GLN A 91 18.16 23.39 -18.99
N ASP A 92 16.97 22.81 -19.14
CA ASP A 92 16.01 23.26 -20.14
C ASP A 92 15.10 24.32 -19.50
N LEU A 93 15.09 25.53 -20.07
CA LEU A 93 14.27 26.66 -19.62
C LEU A 93 12.77 26.32 -19.55
N SER A 94 12.31 25.30 -20.30
CA SER A 94 10.93 24.81 -20.24
C SER A 94 10.60 23.97 -19.00
N LEU A 95 11.60 23.50 -18.26
CA LEU A 95 11.45 22.68 -17.04
C LEU A 95 11.55 23.51 -15.75
N ASP A 96 12.03 24.75 -15.80
CA ASP A 96 12.14 25.64 -14.63
C ASP A 96 10.77 25.86 -13.96
N ASP A 97 9.69 25.92 -14.73
CA ASP A 97 8.32 26.05 -14.22
C ASP A 97 7.83 24.80 -13.46
N LYS A 98 8.49 23.65 -13.62
CA LYS A 98 8.13 22.40 -12.91
C LYS A 98 8.76 22.30 -11.52
N ILE A 99 9.87 23.01 -11.25
CA ILE A 99 10.54 22.97 -9.95
C ILE A 99 9.63 23.49 -8.81
N PRO A 100 8.95 24.65 -8.95
CA PRO A 100 7.97 25.12 -7.96
C PRO A 100 6.85 24.11 -7.70
N LEU A 101 6.36 23.45 -8.75
CA LEU A 101 5.28 22.47 -8.64
C LEU A 101 5.73 21.19 -7.92
N ALA A 102 6.92 20.70 -8.24
CA ALA A 102 7.51 19.56 -7.54
C ALA A 102 7.74 19.87 -6.06
N ALA A 103 8.19 21.08 -5.74
CA ALA A 103 8.32 21.56 -4.37
C ALA A 103 6.95 21.60 -3.65
N GLN A 104 5.91 22.09 -4.33
CA GLN A 104 4.55 22.14 -3.80
C GLN A 104 3.94 20.75 -3.58
N CYS A 105 4.14 19.80 -4.51
CA CYS A 105 3.79 18.39 -4.32
C CYS A 105 4.45 17.83 -3.05
N GLN A 106 5.75 18.09 -2.88
CA GLN A 106 6.48 17.59 -1.72
C GLN A 106 5.99 18.22 -0.40
N GLN A 107 5.59 19.51 -0.42
CA GLN A 107 4.90 20.15 0.71
C GLN A 107 3.60 19.42 1.08
N TYR A 108 2.80 19.03 0.09
CA TYR A 108 1.58 18.25 0.35
C TYR A 108 1.90 16.84 0.87
N TYR A 109 2.94 16.18 0.37
CA TYR A 109 3.37 14.89 0.90
C TYR A 109 3.78 14.95 2.36
N VAL A 110 4.54 15.96 2.79
CA VAL A 110 4.92 16.11 4.20
C VAL A 110 3.74 16.52 5.09
N LEU A 111 2.81 17.35 4.59
CA LEU A 111 1.55 17.65 5.28
C LEU A 111 0.71 16.38 5.47
N GLY A 112 0.54 15.62 4.39
CA GLY A 112 -0.19 14.36 4.39
C GLY A 112 0.44 13.33 5.31
N HIS A 113 1.78 13.25 5.36
CA HIS A 113 2.49 12.37 6.29
C HIS A 113 2.24 12.75 7.75
N ALA A 114 2.31 14.04 8.07
CA ALA A 114 2.04 14.55 9.42
C ALA A 114 0.59 14.26 9.83
N ALA A 115 -0.37 14.50 8.95
CA ALA A 115 -1.80 14.22 9.15
C ALA A 115 -2.06 12.72 9.35
N PHE A 116 -1.49 11.89 8.49
CA PHE A 116 -1.59 10.43 8.53
C PHE A 116 -1.07 9.86 9.84
N VAL A 117 0.14 10.26 10.25
CA VAL A 117 0.75 9.82 11.52
C VAL A 117 -0.03 10.37 12.71
N THR A 118 -0.55 11.60 12.63
CA THR A 118 -1.44 12.15 13.66
C THR A 118 -2.68 11.26 13.84
N GLY A 119 -3.33 10.84 12.76
CA GLY A 119 -4.48 9.93 12.78
C GLY A 119 -4.15 8.58 13.42
N ILE A 120 -3.04 7.94 13.01
CA ILE A 120 -2.56 6.70 13.60
C ILE A 120 -2.34 6.88 15.10
N LEU A 121 -1.51 7.85 15.49
CA LEU A 121 -1.13 8.05 16.88
C LEU A 121 -2.33 8.46 17.73
N ALA A 122 -3.28 9.24 17.23
CA ALA A 122 -4.49 9.61 17.97
C ALA A 122 -5.33 8.36 18.34
N CYS A 123 -5.54 7.46 17.38
CA CYS A 123 -6.32 6.24 17.58
C CYS A 123 -5.55 5.08 18.20
N MET A 124 -4.22 5.17 18.30
CA MET A 124 -3.38 4.11 18.84
C MET A 124 -3.61 3.86 20.35
N LYS A 125 -4.10 2.67 20.71
CA LYS A 125 -4.35 2.24 22.11
C LYS A 125 -3.73 0.88 22.41
N TYR A 126 -2.47 0.86 22.85
CA TYR A 126 -1.77 -0.38 23.20
C TYR A 126 -1.47 -0.48 24.71
N PRO A 127 -1.41 -1.69 25.29
CA PRO A 127 -1.71 -2.98 24.66
C PRO A 127 -3.21 -3.10 24.32
N VAL A 128 -3.54 -3.84 23.24
CA VAL A 128 -4.93 -4.05 22.83
C VAL A 128 -5.60 -5.00 23.82
N GLN A 129 -6.84 -4.68 24.22
CA GLN A 129 -7.64 -5.57 25.07
C GLN A 129 -8.13 -6.75 24.25
N ILE A 130 -7.56 -7.93 24.47
CA ILE A 130 -7.89 -9.14 23.73
C ILE A 130 -9.22 -9.71 24.21
N LYS A 131 -10.15 -9.99 23.28
CA LYS A 131 -11.47 -10.59 23.60
C LYS A 131 -11.54 -12.09 23.37
N TYR A 132 -10.74 -12.59 22.44
CA TYR A 132 -10.70 -13.99 22.06
C TYR A 132 -9.27 -14.50 22.09
N THR A 133 -9.08 -15.76 22.41
CA THR A 133 -7.78 -16.44 22.38
C THR A 133 -7.87 -17.69 21.52
N TYR A 134 -6.72 -18.23 21.12
CA TYR A 134 -6.62 -19.46 20.36
C TYR A 134 -5.43 -20.29 20.83
N ASP A 135 -5.48 -21.59 20.52
CA ASP A 135 -4.37 -22.50 20.76
C ASP A 135 -3.26 -22.26 19.73
N LYS A 136 -2.14 -21.70 20.17
CA LYS A 136 -0.97 -21.39 19.33
C LYS A 136 -0.40 -22.62 18.64
N SER A 137 -0.55 -23.82 19.20
CA SER A 137 -0.05 -25.06 18.59
C SER A 137 -0.76 -25.40 17.27
N ARG A 138 -2.00 -24.93 17.10
CA ARG A 138 -2.83 -25.16 15.91
C ARG A 138 -2.66 -24.08 14.84
N LEU A 139 -1.92 -23.02 15.13
CA LEU A 139 -1.84 -21.85 14.26
C LEU A 139 -1.33 -22.18 12.85
N ALA A 140 -0.22 -22.93 12.75
CA ALA A 140 0.35 -23.29 11.45
C ALA A 140 -0.64 -24.08 10.58
N ASN A 141 -1.40 -24.98 11.18
CA ASN A 141 -2.42 -25.76 10.47
C ASN A 141 -3.57 -24.85 10.01
N VAL A 142 -3.99 -23.90 10.84
CA VAL A 142 -5.05 -22.94 10.48
C VAL A 142 -4.62 -22.00 9.37
N LEU A 143 -3.37 -21.51 9.39
CA LEU A 143 -2.80 -20.72 8.30
C LEU A 143 -2.81 -21.50 6.98
N MET A 144 -2.37 -22.77 7.02
CA MET A 144 -2.40 -23.64 5.84
C MET A 144 -3.82 -23.87 5.32
N VAL A 145 -4.78 -24.16 6.21
CA VAL A 145 -6.20 -24.35 5.84
C VAL A 145 -6.76 -23.07 5.23
N MET A 146 -6.48 -21.89 5.79
CA MET A 146 -6.92 -20.61 5.21
C MET A 146 -6.31 -20.39 3.82
N ALA A 147 -5.03 -20.68 3.62
CA ALA A 147 -4.40 -20.60 2.31
C ALA A 147 -5.12 -21.48 1.27
N ILE A 148 -5.37 -22.74 1.60
CA ILE A 148 -5.99 -23.73 0.71
C ILE A 148 -7.47 -23.44 0.46
N VAL A 149 -8.21 -22.96 1.47
CA VAL A 149 -9.66 -22.74 1.35
C VAL A 149 -9.99 -21.39 0.72
N CYS A 150 -9.25 -20.32 1.06
CA CYS A 150 -9.56 -18.98 0.57
C CYS A 150 -9.31 -18.84 -0.95
N LEU A 151 -8.37 -19.58 -1.53
CA LEU A 151 -8.06 -19.49 -2.96
C LEU A 151 -9.20 -20.04 -3.86
N PRO A 152 -9.72 -21.27 -3.67
CA PRO A 152 -10.91 -21.73 -4.40
C PRO A 152 -12.12 -20.83 -4.15
N LEU A 153 -12.33 -20.38 -2.91
CA LEU A 153 -13.44 -19.48 -2.59
C LEU A 153 -13.31 -18.12 -3.30
N SER A 154 -12.11 -17.59 -3.47
CA SER A 154 -11.92 -16.35 -4.23
C SER A 154 -12.32 -16.56 -5.69
N ILE A 155 -11.85 -17.64 -6.34
CA ILE A 155 -12.18 -17.98 -7.72
C ILE A 155 -13.70 -18.16 -7.90
N LEU A 156 -14.36 -18.87 -6.97
CA LEU A 156 -15.80 -19.05 -6.98
C LEU A 156 -16.55 -17.72 -6.80
N SER A 157 -16.05 -16.85 -5.93
CA SER A 157 -16.64 -15.52 -5.68
C SER A 157 -16.60 -14.64 -6.93
N ASN A 158 -15.60 -14.82 -7.80
CA ASN A 158 -15.54 -14.09 -9.07
C ASN A 158 -16.57 -14.59 -10.10
N LYS A 159 -17.03 -15.84 -9.99
CA LYS A 159 -18.03 -16.43 -10.91
C LYS A 159 -19.47 -16.11 -10.52
N ILE A 160 -19.73 -15.84 -9.24
CA ILE A 160 -21.08 -15.59 -8.72
C ILE A 160 -21.36 -14.07 -8.74
N PRO A 161 -22.39 -13.60 -9.47
CA PRO A 161 -22.76 -12.19 -9.48
C PRO A 161 -23.01 -11.66 -8.06
N GLY A 162 -22.36 -10.55 -7.72
CA GLY A 162 -22.48 -9.92 -6.39
C GLY A 162 -21.44 -10.37 -5.36
N LEU A 163 -20.73 -11.49 -5.57
CA LEU A 163 -19.63 -11.93 -4.69
C LEU A 163 -18.24 -11.50 -5.17
N SER A 164 -18.13 -10.87 -6.34
CA SER A 164 -16.84 -10.41 -6.87
C SER A 164 -16.09 -9.46 -5.92
N GLN A 165 -16.82 -8.79 -5.02
CA GLN A 165 -16.25 -7.95 -3.97
C GLN A 165 -15.44 -8.70 -2.91
N PHE A 166 -15.48 -10.04 -2.89
CA PHE A 166 -14.69 -10.89 -1.99
C PHE A 166 -13.47 -11.51 -2.67
N TYR A 167 -13.40 -11.44 -4.02
CA TYR A 167 -12.32 -12.08 -4.78
C TYR A 167 -10.95 -11.57 -4.34
N ILE A 168 -10.78 -10.24 -4.30
CA ILE A 168 -9.49 -9.61 -3.95
C ILE A 168 -9.10 -9.96 -2.51
N GLN A 169 -10.04 -9.87 -1.57
CA GLN A 169 -9.82 -10.08 -0.14
C GLN A 169 -9.45 -11.53 0.16
N LEU A 170 -10.16 -12.49 -0.42
CA LEU A 170 -9.89 -13.92 -0.21
C LEU A 170 -8.60 -14.35 -0.92
N SER A 171 -8.31 -13.79 -2.10
CA SER A 171 -7.05 -14.01 -2.80
C SER A 171 -5.87 -13.50 -1.98
N SER A 172 -5.90 -12.23 -1.55
CA SER A 172 -4.85 -11.66 -0.69
C SER A 172 -4.73 -12.39 0.64
N LEU A 173 -5.85 -12.79 1.27
CA LEU A 173 -5.80 -13.57 2.51
C LEU A 173 -5.15 -14.94 2.31
N SER A 174 -5.48 -15.64 1.22
CA SER A 174 -4.85 -16.92 0.89
C SER A 174 -3.33 -16.76 0.74
N PHE A 175 -2.91 -15.72 0.02
CA PHE A 175 -1.51 -15.39 -0.20
C PHE A 175 -0.76 -15.12 1.12
N PHE A 176 -1.29 -14.23 1.97
CA PHE A 176 -0.67 -13.92 3.26
C PHE A 176 -0.65 -15.14 4.19
N ALA A 177 -1.73 -15.94 4.20
CA ALA A 177 -1.79 -17.16 4.99
C ALA A 177 -0.74 -18.19 4.56
N GLY A 178 -0.54 -18.38 3.25
CA GLY A 178 0.45 -19.28 2.69
C GLY A 178 1.88 -18.84 3.00
N THR A 179 2.17 -17.55 2.83
CA THR A 179 3.48 -16.98 3.15
C THR A 179 3.80 -17.07 4.65
N LEU A 180 2.82 -16.78 5.51
CA LEU A 180 2.96 -16.96 6.95
C LEU A 180 3.17 -18.43 7.34
N ALA A 181 2.39 -19.35 6.75
CA ALA A 181 2.54 -20.77 7.00
C ALA A 181 3.95 -21.26 6.64
N LEU A 182 4.50 -20.82 5.50
CA LEU A 182 5.87 -21.10 5.10
C LEU A 182 6.89 -20.51 6.08
N ALA A 183 6.72 -19.24 6.46
CA ALA A 183 7.62 -18.56 7.38
C ALA A 183 7.68 -19.22 8.77
N PHE A 184 6.60 -19.89 9.21
CA PHE A 184 6.61 -20.71 10.43
C PHE A 184 7.10 -22.14 10.22
N ALA A 185 6.82 -22.75 9.06
CA ALA A 185 7.25 -24.12 8.78
C ALA A 185 8.77 -24.25 8.70
N ILE A 186 9.46 -23.25 8.16
CA ILE A 186 10.93 -23.23 8.00
C ILE A 186 11.65 -23.33 9.37
N PRO A 187 11.44 -22.42 10.35
CA PRO A 187 12.06 -22.53 11.67
C PRO A 187 11.67 -23.80 12.43
N LEU A 188 10.44 -24.30 12.24
CA LEU A 188 9.94 -25.51 12.91
C LEU A 188 10.48 -26.82 12.29
N GLN A 189 11.28 -26.74 11.22
CA GLN A 189 11.90 -27.89 10.55
C GLN A 189 10.91 -29.00 10.13
N LYS A 190 9.64 -28.65 9.87
CA LYS A 190 8.61 -29.60 9.44
C LYS A 190 8.68 -29.78 7.92
N LEU A 191 9.56 -30.65 7.45
CA LEU A 191 9.84 -30.87 6.01
C LEU A 191 8.58 -30.96 5.13
N ALA A 192 7.60 -31.77 5.52
CA ALA A 192 6.35 -31.91 4.76
C ALA A 192 5.57 -30.59 4.67
N ASN A 193 5.43 -29.87 5.78
CA ASN A 193 4.74 -28.58 5.81
C ASN A 193 5.52 -27.52 5.02
N THR A 194 6.85 -27.52 5.12
CA THR A 194 7.71 -26.62 4.35
C THR A 194 7.59 -26.90 2.86
N ALA A 195 7.52 -28.16 2.44
CA ALA A 195 7.32 -28.52 1.04
C ALA A 195 5.96 -28.05 0.51
N VAL A 196 4.87 -28.31 1.24
CA VAL A 196 3.51 -27.89 0.83
C VAL A 196 3.40 -26.36 0.80
N CYS A 197 3.85 -25.67 1.85
CA CYS A 197 3.79 -24.21 1.90
C CYS A 197 4.75 -23.57 0.90
N GLY A 198 5.89 -24.20 0.63
CA GLY A 198 6.86 -23.78 -0.38
C GLY A 198 6.27 -23.88 -1.78
N PHE A 199 5.57 -24.98 -2.08
CA PHE A 199 4.84 -25.14 -3.35
C PHE A 199 3.76 -24.06 -3.50
N LEU A 200 2.90 -23.86 -2.49
CA LEU A 200 1.87 -22.82 -2.53
C LEU A 200 2.46 -21.41 -2.73
N TYR A 201 3.55 -21.10 -2.02
CA TYR A 201 4.27 -19.84 -2.18
C TYR A 201 4.82 -19.69 -3.60
N ALA A 202 5.47 -20.71 -4.15
CA ALA A 202 6.01 -20.69 -5.50
C ALA A 202 4.91 -20.51 -6.56
N THR A 203 3.78 -21.20 -6.43
CA THR A 203 2.63 -21.03 -7.34
C THR A 203 2.07 -19.62 -7.28
N ASN A 204 1.88 -19.05 -6.08
CA ASN A 204 1.40 -17.68 -5.94
C ASN A 204 2.41 -16.65 -6.47
N PHE A 205 3.71 -16.88 -6.26
CA PHE A 205 4.77 -16.02 -6.75
C PHE A 205 4.84 -16.06 -8.29
N TYR A 206 4.67 -17.23 -8.90
CA TYR A 206 4.58 -17.37 -10.34
C TYR A 206 3.33 -16.70 -10.91
N GLN A 207 2.15 -16.86 -10.28
CA GLN A 207 0.96 -16.11 -10.66
C GLN A 207 1.16 -14.59 -10.57
N ALA A 208 1.93 -14.12 -9.58
CA ALA A 208 2.29 -12.72 -9.47
C ALA A 208 3.20 -12.26 -10.63
N LEU A 209 4.18 -13.08 -11.05
CA LEU A 209 5.02 -12.80 -12.22
C LEU A 209 4.19 -12.68 -13.50
N VAL A 210 3.28 -13.62 -13.73
CA VAL A 210 2.42 -13.66 -14.93
C VAL A 210 1.24 -12.66 -14.86
N SER A 211 1.06 -11.96 -13.73
CA SER A 211 0.01 -10.94 -13.61
C SER A 211 0.36 -9.61 -14.30
N GLY A 212 1.64 -9.38 -14.59
CA GLY A 212 2.16 -8.09 -15.04
C GLY A 212 2.15 -6.99 -13.96
N PHE A 213 1.73 -7.27 -12.71
CA PHE A 213 1.77 -6.31 -11.61
C PHE A 213 3.04 -6.48 -10.77
N LYS A 214 3.68 -5.35 -10.42
CA LYS A 214 4.93 -5.34 -9.62
C LYS A 214 4.67 -5.57 -8.13
N GLU A 215 3.55 -5.05 -7.63
CA GLU A 215 3.26 -4.96 -6.21
C GLU A 215 3.13 -6.33 -5.55
N PRO A 216 2.41 -7.33 -6.12
CA PRO A 216 2.30 -8.65 -5.50
C PRO A 216 3.65 -9.36 -5.34
N ILE A 217 4.58 -9.18 -6.30
CA ILE A 217 5.92 -9.78 -6.29
C ILE A 217 6.77 -9.20 -5.14
N ILE A 218 6.81 -7.86 -5.05
CA ILE A 218 7.55 -7.15 -3.99
C ILE A 218 6.99 -7.53 -2.61
N ILE A 219 5.66 -7.56 -2.47
CA ILE A 219 5.00 -7.88 -1.20
C ILE A 219 5.26 -9.35 -0.82
N SER A 220 5.32 -10.27 -1.76
CA SER A 220 5.68 -11.67 -1.50
C SER A 220 7.02 -11.81 -0.78
N ILE A 221 8.05 -11.19 -1.34
CA ILE A 221 9.41 -11.27 -0.83
C ILE A 221 9.52 -10.48 0.48
N LEU A 222 8.91 -9.29 0.54
CA LEU A 222 8.91 -8.45 1.74
C LEU A 222 8.28 -9.16 2.94
N VAL A 223 7.09 -9.74 2.76
CA VAL A 223 6.34 -10.41 3.83
C VAL A 223 7.09 -11.64 4.33
N LEU A 224 7.60 -12.47 3.42
CA LEU A 224 8.40 -13.64 3.79
C LEU A 224 9.66 -13.23 4.57
N GLY A 225 10.38 -12.21 4.09
CA GLY A 225 11.57 -11.68 4.75
C GLY A 225 11.28 -11.15 6.15
N ILE A 226 10.19 -10.39 6.32
CA ILE A 226 9.75 -9.85 7.61
C ILE A 226 9.51 -10.96 8.62
N PHE A 227 8.79 -12.04 8.25
CA PHE A 227 8.46 -13.10 9.21
C PHE A 227 9.61 -14.06 9.47
N LEU A 228 10.57 -14.20 8.54
CA LEU A 228 11.80 -14.94 8.77
C LEU A 228 12.84 -14.14 9.57
N TYR A 229 12.75 -12.81 9.60
CA TYR A 229 13.75 -11.94 10.23
C TYR A 229 14.00 -12.25 11.71
N PRO A 230 12.99 -12.45 12.58
CA PRO A 230 13.21 -12.78 13.99
C PRO A 230 14.08 -14.04 14.19
N SER A 231 13.90 -15.04 13.32
CA SER A 231 14.60 -16.33 13.38
C SER A 231 15.94 -16.33 12.65
N TYR A 232 16.07 -15.60 11.53
CA TYR A 232 17.21 -15.67 10.61
C TYR A 232 17.76 -14.29 10.20
N LYS A 233 17.96 -13.39 11.18
CA LYS A 233 18.39 -11.98 10.95
C LYS A 233 19.49 -11.81 9.91
N ARG A 234 20.58 -12.59 10.01
CA ARG A 234 21.73 -12.50 9.09
C ARG A 234 21.35 -12.91 7.67
N THR A 235 20.70 -14.05 7.51
CA THR A 235 20.28 -14.58 6.20
C THR A 235 19.29 -13.65 5.52
N VAL A 236 18.28 -13.18 6.26
CA VAL A 236 17.31 -12.22 5.71
C VAL A 236 18.00 -10.93 5.27
N SER A 237 18.90 -10.39 6.09
CA SER A 237 19.61 -9.14 5.74
C SER A 237 20.53 -9.30 4.53
N ILE A 238 21.20 -10.45 4.37
CA ILE A 238 22.14 -10.69 3.27
C ILE A 238 21.43 -11.09 1.97
N ILE A 239 20.28 -11.76 2.05
CA ILE A 239 19.58 -12.28 0.86
C ILE A 239 18.40 -11.38 0.46
N PHE A 240 17.48 -11.10 1.39
CA PHE A 240 16.23 -10.42 1.04
C PHE A 240 16.43 -8.93 0.74
N ILE A 241 17.38 -8.25 1.41
CA ILE A 241 17.64 -6.83 1.11
C ILE A 241 18.22 -6.67 -0.30
N PRO A 242 19.29 -7.38 -0.71
CA PRO A 242 19.76 -7.31 -2.09
C PRO A 242 18.72 -7.80 -3.10
N LEU A 243 17.95 -8.84 -2.78
CA LEU A 243 16.89 -9.33 -3.66
C LEU A 243 15.80 -8.27 -3.90
N LEU A 244 15.37 -7.55 -2.86
CA LEU A 244 14.42 -6.45 -3.02
C LEU A 244 15.01 -5.33 -3.89
N ILE A 245 16.29 -4.99 -3.71
CA ILE A 245 16.98 -4.00 -4.56
C ILE A 245 17.01 -4.47 -6.01
N LEU A 246 17.38 -5.73 -6.27
CA LEU A 246 17.36 -6.31 -7.62
C LEU A 246 15.97 -6.25 -8.24
N LEU A 247 14.92 -6.58 -7.47
CA LEU A 247 13.55 -6.42 -7.95
C LEU A 247 13.24 -4.97 -8.34
N PHE A 248 13.62 -3.98 -7.53
CA PHE A 248 13.39 -2.58 -7.89
C PHE A 248 14.10 -2.16 -9.17
N VAL A 249 15.23 -2.79 -9.51
CA VAL A 249 16.00 -2.53 -10.73
C VAL A 249 15.40 -3.23 -11.95
N TYR A 250 15.08 -4.52 -11.85
CA TYR A 250 14.76 -5.36 -13.02
C TYR A 250 13.27 -5.55 -13.27
N LEU A 251 12.45 -5.54 -12.21
CA LEU A 251 11.02 -5.78 -12.31
C LEU A 251 10.26 -4.78 -13.20
N PRO A 252 10.70 -3.52 -13.34
CA PRO A 252 10.08 -2.59 -14.29
C PRO A 252 10.21 -3.02 -15.74
N THR A 253 11.43 -3.36 -16.17
CA THR A 253 11.73 -3.82 -17.53
C THR A 253 10.95 -5.08 -17.84
N TYR A 254 10.98 -6.04 -16.91
CA TYR A 254 10.19 -7.26 -16.99
C TYR A 254 8.71 -6.97 -17.21
N ASN A 255 8.09 -6.16 -16.34
CA ASN A 255 6.65 -5.90 -16.44
C ASN A 255 6.28 -5.08 -17.68
N GLN A 256 7.14 -4.19 -18.15
CA GLN A 256 6.88 -3.43 -19.36
C GLN A 256 6.82 -4.36 -20.58
N VAL A 257 7.84 -5.22 -20.74
CA VAL A 257 7.90 -6.18 -21.85
C VAL A 257 6.77 -7.19 -21.73
N PHE A 258 6.52 -7.72 -20.53
CA PHE A 258 5.42 -8.65 -20.30
C PHE A 258 4.07 -8.04 -20.71
N ARG A 259 3.76 -6.83 -20.26
CA ARG A 259 2.48 -6.16 -20.57
C ARG A 259 2.34 -5.85 -22.05
N GLN A 260 3.42 -5.45 -22.71
CA GLN A 260 3.39 -5.18 -24.15
C GLN A 260 2.99 -6.45 -24.91
N ASN A 261 3.66 -7.57 -24.62
CA ASN A 261 3.40 -8.83 -25.31
C ASN A 261 2.04 -9.46 -24.91
N ALA A 262 1.74 -9.51 -23.61
CA ALA A 262 0.54 -10.17 -23.08
C ALA A 262 -0.75 -9.36 -23.30
N TRP A 263 -0.69 -8.02 -23.23
CA TRP A 263 -1.90 -7.18 -23.27
C TRP A 263 -2.08 -6.43 -24.58
N ALA A 264 -0.99 -6.16 -25.32
CA ALA A 264 -1.06 -5.45 -26.61
C ALA A 264 -0.96 -6.42 -27.79
N ASP A 265 0.00 -7.35 -27.75
CA ASP A 265 0.28 -8.27 -28.85
C ASP A 265 -0.49 -9.61 -28.75
N ASN A 266 -1.34 -9.78 -27.71
CA ASN A 266 -2.15 -10.98 -27.46
C ASN A 266 -1.33 -12.30 -27.43
N ALA A 267 -0.05 -12.22 -27.05
CA ALA A 267 0.77 -13.41 -26.85
C ALA A 267 0.23 -14.26 -25.69
N ASP A 268 0.50 -15.57 -25.71
CA ASP A 268 0.19 -16.41 -24.56
C ASP A 268 0.97 -15.93 -23.33
N SER A 269 0.41 -16.14 -22.15
CA SER A 269 0.99 -15.66 -20.89
C SER A 269 2.37 -16.27 -20.61
N ASP A 270 2.62 -17.50 -21.06
CA ASP A 270 3.93 -18.15 -20.91
C ASP A 270 4.95 -17.62 -21.93
N GLU A 271 4.52 -17.34 -23.17
CA GLU A 271 5.38 -16.72 -24.19
C GLU A 271 5.78 -15.30 -23.80
N ALA A 272 4.83 -14.51 -23.28
CA ALA A 272 5.10 -13.18 -22.75
C ALA A 272 6.04 -13.21 -21.53
N TYR A 273 5.95 -14.26 -20.70
CA TYR A 273 6.86 -14.48 -19.58
C TYR A 273 8.30 -14.74 -20.06
N GLU A 274 8.49 -15.61 -21.05
CA GLU A 274 9.82 -15.92 -21.59
C GLU A 274 10.44 -14.70 -22.27
N ALA A 275 9.67 -13.99 -23.09
CA ALA A 275 10.13 -12.76 -23.75
C ALA A 275 10.52 -11.68 -22.74
N ALA A 276 9.75 -11.52 -21.66
CA ALA A 276 10.07 -10.58 -20.59
C ALA A 276 11.32 -10.99 -19.81
N LEU A 277 11.53 -12.28 -19.55
CA LEU A 277 12.71 -12.80 -18.88
C LEU A 277 13.97 -12.57 -19.73
N ASP A 278 13.89 -12.93 -21.00
CA ASP A 278 14.98 -12.75 -21.97
C ASP A 278 15.37 -11.27 -22.10
N ALA A 279 14.39 -10.39 -22.32
CA ALA A 279 14.62 -8.96 -22.38
C ALA A 279 15.18 -8.37 -21.07
N THR A 280 14.90 -8.99 -19.91
CA THR A 280 15.42 -8.51 -18.62
C THR A 280 16.85 -8.96 -18.37
N LEU A 281 17.21 -10.19 -18.80
CA LEU A 281 18.53 -10.80 -18.56
C LEU A 281 19.55 -10.47 -19.66
N ASN A 282 19.08 -10.36 -20.90
CA ASN A 282 19.89 -10.17 -22.10
C ASN A 282 19.78 -8.76 -22.69
N ALA A 283 19.15 -7.81 -21.99
CA ALA A 283 19.16 -6.41 -22.40
C ALA A 283 20.61 -5.88 -22.42
N GLU A 284 21.21 -5.91 -23.61
CA GLU A 284 22.35 -5.08 -23.97
C GLU A 284 21.93 -3.61 -23.90
N GLY A 285 21.95 -3.03 -22.70
CA GLY A 285 21.89 -1.59 -22.50
C GLY A 285 20.54 -0.91 -22.76
N THR A 286 20.08 -0.18 -21.75
CA THR A 286 19.26 1.04 -21.91
C THR A 286 17.80 0.88 -22.36
N SER A 287 16.98 0.21 -21.54
CA SER A 287 15.83 0.99 -21.03
C SER A 287 16.40 1.87 -19.93
N ASN A 288 16.22 3.18 -20.03
CA ASN A 288 16.86 4.14 -19.14
C ASN A 288 16.32 3.93 -17.71
N ASN A 289 17.05 3.19 -16.87
CA ASN A 289 16.69 2.93 -15.47
C ASN A 289 16.38 4.26 -14.75
N TRP A 290 17.03 5.34 -15.17
CA TRP A 290 16.74 6.69 -14.71
C TRP A 290 15.30 7.13 -15.02
N ASP A 291 14.81 6.96 -16.25
CA ASP A 291 13.43 7.31 -16.62
C ASP A 291 12.41 6.50 -15.82
N PHE A 292 12.71 5.24 -15.49
CA PHE A 292 11.87 4.47 -14.58
C PHE A 292 11.84 5.10 -13.18
N LEU A 293 13.01 5.39 -12.60
CA LEU A 293 13.12 6.01 -11.28
C LEU A 293 12.41 7.38 -11.22
N VAL A 294 12.52 8.16 -12.30
CA VAL A 294 11.97 9.52 -12.42
C VAL A 294 10.46 9.52 -12.67
N TYR A 295 9.95 8.74 -13.62
CA TYR A 295 8.56 8.88 -14.11
C TYR A 295 7.63 7.71 -13.74
N ARG A 296 8.16 6.57 -13.30
CA ARG A 296 7.35 5.35 -13.03
C ARG A 296 7.42 4.88 -11.59
N LEU A 297 8.50 5.20 -10.90
CA LEU A 297 8.66 4.93 -9.47
C LEU A 297 8.14 6.10 -8.62
N SER A 298 8.29 7.33 -9.10
CA SER A 298 7.76 8.54 -8.49
C SER A 298 6.35 8.86 -9.01
N GLU A 299 5.42 9.16 -8.10
CA GLU A 299 4.08 9.66 -8.46
C GLU A 299 4.01 11.19 -8.54
N VAL A 300 5.14 11.88 -8.34
CA VAL A 300 5.22 13.35 -8.30
C VAL A 300 4.77 13.99 -9.62
N ASP A 301 5.18 13.43 -10.77
CA ASP A 301 4.88 14.02 -12.09
C ASP A 301 3.37 14.02 -12.41
N MET A 302 2.68 12.94 -12.04
CA MET A 302 1.22 12.91 -12.14
C MET A 302 0.60 13.95 -11.20
N PHE A 303 1.13 14.10 -9.99
CA PHE A 303 0.60 15.07 -9.02
C PHE A 303 0.85 16.52 -9.45
N THR A 304 2.00 16.85 -10.05
CA THR A 304 2.26 18.20 -10.58
C THR A 304 1.24 18.58 -11.65
N THR A 305 0.85 17.63 -12.51
CA THR A 305 -0.20 17.83 -13.52
C THR A 305 -1.58 18.13 -12.89
N PHE A 306 -1.92 17.45 -11.78
CA PHE A 306 -3.14 17.76 -11.03
C PHE A 306 -3.09 19.13 -10.33
N ILE A 307 -1.94 19.53 -9.80
CA ILE A 307 -1.77 20.87 -9.21
C ILE A 307 -1.88 21.96 -10.28
N GLN A 308 -1.30 21.75 -11.46
CA GLN A 308 -1.40 22.69 -12.58
C GLN A 308 -2.82 22.83 -13.13
N SER A 309 -3.61 21.76 -13.10
CA SER A 309 -4.99 21.78 -13.61
C SER A 309 -6.01 22.22 -12.57
N THR A 310 -5.81 21.92 -11.29
CA THR A 310 -6.77 22.21 -10.21
C THR A 310 -6.19 23.24 -9.23
N PRO A 311 -6.83 24.41 -9.01
CA PRO A 311 -8.21 24.75 -9.37
C PRO A 311 -8.38 25.54 -10.69
N GLU A 312 -7.30 25.85 -11.41
CA GLU A 312 -7.36 26.85 -12.51
C GLU A 312 -8.18 26.40 -13.74
N LYS A 313 -8.07 25.13 -14.12
CA LYS A 313 -8.78 24.54 -15.27
C LYS A 313 -9.97 23.68 -14.83
N VAL A 314 -9.83 23.01 -13.70
CA VAL A 314 -10.84 22.13 -13.10
C VAL A 314 -11.03 22.55 -11.66
N ASP A 315 -12.26 22.85 -11.25
CA ASP A 315 -12.57 23.21 -9.87
C ASP A 315 -12.31 22.05 -8.89
N TYR A 316 -12.14 22.39 -7.61
CA TYR A 316 -12.10 21.36 -6.57
C TYR A 316 -13.39 20.52 -6.57
N TYR A 317 -13.22 19.21 -6.47
CA TYR A 317 -14.29 18.22 -6.51
C TYR A 317 -15.17 18.21 -5.25
N GLY A 318 -14.76 18.87 -4.17
CA GLY A 318 -15.51 18.92 -2.92
C GLY A 318 -15.81 17.52 -2.37
N LEU A 319 -17.09 17.23 -2.12
CA LEU A 319 -17.54 15.93 -1.61
C LEU A 319 -17.88 14.91 -2.71
N SER A 320 -17.72 15.25 -3.98
CA SER A 320 -18.11 14.35 -5.08
C SER A 320 -17.31 13.04 -5.08
N LEU A 321 -16.01 13.07 -4.74
CA LEU A 321 -15.19 11.85 -4.62
C LEU A 321 -15.65 10.94 -3.48
N VAL A 322 -16.13 11.53 -2.38
CA VAL A 322 -16.74 10.78 -1.28
C VAL A 322 -18.06 10.15 -1.73
N GLN A 323 -18.87 10.88 -2.50
CA GLN A 323 -20.11 10.34 -3.08
C GLN A 323 -19.83 9.18 -4.06
N GLN A 324 -18.84 9.33 -4.95
CA GLN A 324 -18.38 8.26 -5.85
C GLN A 324 -17.90 7.02 -5.06
N SER A 325 -17.27 7.24 -3.90
CA SER A 325 -16.82 6.17 -3.02
C SER A 325 -17.98 5.39 -2.40
N VAL A 326 -19.09 6.05 -2.05
CA VAL A 326 -20.31 5.38 -1.59
C VAL A 326 -20.90 4.51 -2.70
N TYR A 327 -20.87 4.97 -3.95
CA TYR A 327 -21.32 4.15 -5.09
C TYR A 327 -20.48 2.89 -5.21
N ALA A 328 -19.15 3.02 -5.15
CA ALA A 328 -18.22 1.90 -5.32
C ALA A 328 -18.54 0.71 -4.40
N ILE A 329 -18.94 0.98 -3.15
CA ILE A 329 -19.28 -0.02 -2.13
C ILE A 329 -20.47 -0.91 -2.55
N VAL A 330 -21.48 -0.35 -3.22
CA VAL A 330 -22.73 -1.07 -3.53
C VAL A 330 -22.48 -2.19 -4.55
N PRO A 331 -22.76 -3.46 -4.24
CA PRO A 331 -22.61 -4.56 -5.19
C PRO A 331 -23.52 -4.41 -6.40
N ARG A 332 -23.04 -4.82 -7.59
CA ARG A 332 -23.81 -4.74 -8.84
C ARG A 332 -25.10 -5.54 -8.83
N ILE A 333 -25.23 -6.56 -7.99
CA ILE A 333 -26.49 -7.31 -7.86
C ILE A 333 -27.63 -6.44 -7.31
N PHE A 334 -27.31 -5.47 -6.43
CA PHE A 334 -28.29 -4.54 -5.88
C PHE A 334 -28.45 -3.28 -6.74
N TRP A 335 -27.43 -2.92 -7.52
CA TRP A 335 -27.47 -1.81 -8.47
C TRP A 335 -26.78 -2.18 -9.80
N PRO A 336 -27.50 -2.82 -10.74
CA PRO A 336 -26.91 -3.28 -12.00
C PRO A 336 -26.35 -2.15 -12.87
N SER A 337 -27.07 -1.02 -12.93
CA SER A 337 -26.69 0.19 -13.67
C SER A 337 -25.66 1.07 -12.94
N LYS A 338 -25.04 0.58 -11.85
CA LYS A 338 -24.01 1.32 -11.13
C LYS A 338 -22.88 1.76 -12.08
N PRO A 339 -22.44 3.03 -12.01
CA PRO A 339 -21.27 3.50 -12.74
C PRO A 339 -20.04 2.60 -12.54
N ILE A 340 -19.23 2.45 -13.57
CA ILE A 340 -17.97 1.69 -13.48
C ILE A 340 -16.96 2.57 -12.75
N THR A 341 -16.41 2.06 -11.64
CA THR A 341 -15.44 2.81 -10.82
C THR A 341 -14.23 3.24 -11.63
N GLU A 342 -13.69 2.37 -12.47
CA GLU A 342 -12.55 2.70 -13.35
C GLU A 342 -12.84 3.91 -14.23
N GLU A 343 -14.02 3.93 -14.89
CA GLU A 343 -14.42 5.04 -15.76
C GLU A 343 -14.57 6.34 -14.97
N MET A 344 -15.22 6.31 -13.80
CA MET A 344 -15.35 7.51 -12.96
C MET A 344 -14.00 8.08 -12.53
N VAL A 345 -13.03 7.22 -12.19
CA VAL A 345 -11.68 7.66 -11.85
C VAL A 345 -10.97 8.22 -13.09
N MET A 346 -11.06 7.53 -14.23
CA MET A 346 -10.36 7.94 -15.46
C MET A 346 -10.90 9.24 -16.06
N GLU A 347 -12.19 9.55 -15.93
CA GLU A 347 -12.73 10.85 -16.36
C GLU A 347 -11.97 12.02 -15.71
N ARG A 348 -11.66 11.92 -14.41
CA ARG A 348 -10.89 12.95 -13.70
C ARG A 348 -9.45 13.07 -14.21
N VAL A 349 -8.86 11.95 -14.61
CA VAL A 349 -7.50 11.88 -15.15
C VAL A 349 -7.46 12.54 -16.53
N TYR A 350 -8.50 12.33 -17.34
CA TYR A 350 -8.65 12.95 -18.66
C TYR A 350 -8.90 14.45 -18.55
N ASP A 351 -9.78 14.86 -17.64
CA ASP A 351 -10.12 16.28 -17.46
C ASP A 351 -8.93 17.08 -16.92
N ALA A 352 -8.09 16.46 -16.08
CA ALA A 352 -6.83 17.05 -15.62
C ALA A 352 -5.72 17.06 -16.68
N GLY A 353 -5.91 16.37 -17.81
CA GLY A 353 -4.92 16.27 -18.89
C GLY A 353 -3.73 15.37 -18.58
N VAL A 354 -3.84 14.48 -17.58
CA VAL A 354 -2.79 13.53 -17.20
C VAL A 354 -2.62 12.45 -18.29
N VAL A 355 -3.72 12.03 -18.91
CA VAL A 355 -3.74 11.06 -20.01
C VAL A 355 -4.74 11.54 -21.06
N TYR A 356 -4.49 11.23 -22.35
CA TYR A 356 -5.44 11.51 -23.42
C TYR A 356 -6.57 10.46 -23.48
N ARG A 357 -7.80 10.92 -23.80
CA ARG A 357 -8.94 10.03 -24.04
C ARG A 357 -8.60 9.07 -25.20
N GLY A 358 -8.79 7.77 -24.98
CA GLY A 358 -8.43 6.71 -25.94
C GLY A 358 -7.06 6.05 -25.70
N SER A 359 -6.27 6.52 -24.72
CA SER A 359 -5.09 5.79 -24.26
C SER A 359 -5.49 4.51 -23.52
N ALA A 360 -4.77 3.41 -23.75
CA ALA A 360 -4.95 2.13 -23.06
C ALA A 360 -4.34 2.10 -21.64
N VAL A 361 -3.96 3.26 -21.08
CA VAL A 361 -3.30 3.37 -19.78
C VAL A 361 -4.31 3.69 -18.68
N SER A 362 -4.29 2.88 -17.61
CA SER A 362 -4.98 3.17 -16.34
C SER A 362 -4.02 3.93 -15.41
N ALA A 363 -4.29 5.20 -15.17
CA ALA A 363 -3.48 6.09 -14.32
C ALA A 363 -4.30 6.55 -13.10
N LYS A 364 -4.39 5.68 -12.10
CA LYS A 364 -5.20 5.94 -10.90
C LYS A 364 -4.51 6.96 -9.98
N PRO A 365 -5.19 8.06 -9.60
CA PRO A 365 -4.67 8.99 -8.60
C PRO A 365 -4.41 8.28 -7.26
N ALA A 366 -3.36 8.72 -6.57
CA ALA A 366 -3.10 8.29 -5.21
C ALA A 366 -4.08 8.96 -4.22
N TYR A 367 -4.23 8.35 -3.04
CA TYR A 367 -5.15 8.84 -2.01
C TYR A 367 -4.91 10.31 -1.62
N ILE A 368 -3.64 10.73 -1.58
CA ILE A 368 -3.29 12.12 -1.28
C ILE A 368 -3.67 13.10 -2.40
N VAL A 369 -3.60 12.66 -3.65
CA VAL A 369 -4.04 13.46 -4.80
C VAL A 369 -5.54 13.68 -4.72
N ASP A 370 -6.34 12.65 -4.43
CA ASP A 370 -7.79 12.81 -4.21
C ASP A 370 -8.11 13.74 -3.03
N GLY A 371 -7.30 13.69 -1.98
CA GLY A 371 -7.34 14.67 -0.88
C GLY A 371 -7.16 16.10 -1.37
N TYR A 372 -6.13 16.34 -2.19
CA TYR A 372 -5.88 17.65 -2.81
C TYR A 372 -7.04 18.07 -3.73
N LEU A 373 -7.50 17.18 -4.61
CA LEU A 373 -8.59 17.45 -5.54
C LEU A 373 -9.92 17.75 -4.83
N SER A 374 -10.11 17.25 -3.60
CA SER A 374 -11.31 17.52 -2.81
C SER A 374 -11.35 18.94 -2.21
N GLY A 375 -10.20 19.58 -1.95
CA GLY A 375 -10.18 20.89 -1.26
C GLY A 375 -8.80 21.43 -0.91
N GLY A 376 -7.80 21.19 -1.75
CA GLY A 376 -6.43 21.64 -1.57
C GLY A 376 -5.77 21.09 -0.30
N TRP A 377 -5.04 21.95 0.41
CA TRP A 377 -4.32 21.57 1.64
C TRP A 377 -5.25 21.07 2.76
N LEU A 378 -6.47 21.63 2.87
CA LEU A 378 -7.46 21.19 3.86
C LEU A 378 -7.96 19.77 3.54
N GLY A 379 -8.20 19.50 2.25
CA GLY A 379 -8.60 18.18 1.79
C GLY A 379 -7.53 17.12 2.10
N VAL A 380 -6.25 17.43 1.84
CA VAL A 380 -5.11 16.58 2.23
C VAL A 380 -5.07 16.35 3.75
N LEU A 381 -5.17 17.42 4.55
CA LEU A 381 -5.11 17.31 6.01
C LEU A 381 -6.21 16.38 6.56
N LEU A 382 -7.45 16.59 6.13
CA LEU A 382 -8.61 15.84 6.64
C LEU A 382 -8.61 14.39 6.15
N SER A 383 -8.36 14.16 4.85
CA SER A 383 -8.39 12.81 4.30
C SER A 383 -7.26 11.94 4.85
N LEU A 384 -6.03 12.45 4.94
CA LEU A 384 -4.91 11.68 5.46
C LEU A 384 -5.03 11.43 6.97
N PHE A 385 -5.56 12.38 7.74
CA PHE A 385 -5.89 12.13 9.15
C PHE A 385 -6.92 11.00 9.29
N ALA A 386 -8.02 11.06 8.52
CA ALA A 386 -9.05 10.03 8.52
C ALA A 386 -8.47 8.67 8.10
N TYR A 387 -7.61 8.66 7.08
CA TYR A 387 -6.93 7.46 6.61
C TYR A 387 -6.09 6.82 7.72
N GLY A 388 -5.22 7.58 8.38
CA GLY A 388 -4.40 7.07 9.48
C GLY A 388 -5.24 6.54 10.66
N ALA A 389 -6.31 7.25 11.00
CA ALA A 389 -7.23 6.83 12.06
C ALA A 389 -7.93 5.51 11.72
N VAL A 390 -8.52 5.40 10.53
CA VAL A 390 -9.23 4.19 10.07
C VAL A 390 -8.30 2.99 10.04
N VAL A 391 -7.10 3.13 9.48
CA VAL A 391 -6.12 2.04 9.40
C VAL A 391 -5.74 1.55 10.80
N GLN A 392 -5.49 2.47 11.74
CA GLN A 392 -5.17 2.10 13.12
C GLN A 392 -6.35 1.42 13.82
N LEU A 393 -7.58 1.92 13.65
CA LEU A 393 -8.77 1.34 14.26
C LEU A 393 -9.05 -0.07 13.74
N ILE A 394 -8.93 -0.31 12.43
CA ILE A 394 -9.12 -1.64 11.84
C ILE A 394 -8.06 -2.61 12.35
N SER A 395 -6.78 -2.20 12.38
CA SER A 395 -5.70 -3.05 12.89
C SER A 395 -5.93 -3.48 14.34
N GLN A 396 -6.30 -2.55 15.21
CA GLN A 396 -6.61 -2.88 16.60
C GLN A 396 -7.86 -3.74 16.74
N LYS A 397 -8.86 -3.52 15.88
CA LYS A 397 -10.06 -4.34 15.88
C LYS A 397 -9.75 -5.77 15.48
N ALA A 398 -8.90 -5.97 14.47
CA ALA A 398 -8.43 -7.29 14.07
C ALA A 398 -7.63 -7.94 15.21
N GLU A 399 -6.74 -7.20 15.87
CA GLU A 399 -5.98 -7.70 17.02
C GLU A 399 -6.87 -8.12 18.20
N GLU A 400 -7.88 -7.31 18.53
CA GLU A 400 -8.90 -7.57 19.56
C GLU A 400 -9.70 -8.86 19.27
N LEU A 401 -10.15 -9.03 18.03
CA LEU A 401 -11.04 -10.11 17.61
C LEU A 401 -10.31 -11.44 17.40
N PHE A 402 -9.05 -11.42 16.96
CA PHE A 402 -8.30 -12.62 16.56
C PHE A 402 -7.20 -13.01 17.54
N GLY A 403 -7.21 -12.47 18.76
CA GLY A 403 -6.36 -12.97 19.84
C GLY A 403 -4.90 -12.58 19.77
N GLY A 404 -4.62 -11.40 19.21
CA GLY A 404 -3.29 -10.79 19.25
C GLY A 404 -2.70 -10.51 17.87
N TYR A 405 -1.48 -10.01 17.88
CA TYR A 405 -0.76 -9.51 16.71
C TYR A 405 -0.71 -10.51 15.55
N LEU A 406 -0.41 -11.78 15.81
CA LEU A 406 -0.05 -12.70 14.74
C LEU A 406 -1.25 -13.04 13.83
N LEU A 407 -2.38 -13.42 14.42
CA LEU A 407 -3.58 -13.72 13.65
C LEU A 407 -4.33 -12.42 13.27
N GLY A 408 -4.42 -11.44 14.18
CA GLY A 408 -5.15 -10.21 13.93
C GLY A 408 -4.44 -9.24 12.99
N VAL A 409 -3.19 -8.89 13.27
CA VAL A 409 -2.47 -7.87 12.49
C VAL A 409 -1.73 -8.48 11.31
N ALA A 410 -0.86 -9.45 11.58
CA ALA A 410 0.02 -10.05 10.58
C ALA A 410 -0.74 -10.82 9.50
N LEU A 411 -1.84 -11.50 9.85
CA LEU A 411 -2.69 -12.18 8.88
C LEU A 411 -3.91 -11.35 8.47
N ILE A 412 -4.85 -11.10 9.38
CA ILE A 412 -6.18 -10.59 9.02
C ILE A 412 -6.11 -9.16 8.50
N PHE A 413 -5.46 -8.25 9.23
CA PHE A 413 -5.30 -6.86 8.79
C PHE A 413 -4.47 -6.79 7.50
N SER A 414 -3.31 -7.44 7.48
CA SER A 414 -2.39 -7.37 6.33
C SER A 414 -2.95 -8.04 5.07
N GLY A 415 -3.63 -9.17 5.23
CA GLY A 415 -4.24 -9.93 4.14
C GLY A 415 -5.52 -9.31 3.59
N LEU A 416 -6.40 -8.76 4.43
CA LEU A 416 -7.69 -8.21 3.96
C LEU A 416 -7.62 -6.73 3.59
N PHE A 417 -6.67 -5.98 4.15
CA PHE A 417 -6.59 -4.53 3.99
C PHE A 417 -5.28 -4.09 3.34
N GLN A 418 -4.59 -4.95 2.59
CA GLN A 418 -3.34 -4.62 1.87
C GLN A 418 -3.41 -3.30 1.07
N ILE A 419 -4.59 -2.95 0.53
CA ILE A 419 -4.79 -1.68 -0.20
C ILE A 419 -4.41 -0.44 0.64
N VAL A 420 -4.55 -0.52 1.97
CA VAL A 420 -4.24 0.58 2.90
C VAL A 420 -2.74 0.75 3.13
N TRP A 421 -1.90 -0.07 2.50
CA TRP A 421 -0.45 0.09 2.58
C TRP A 421 0.02 1.18 1.61
N ARG A 422 -0.48 1.17 0.37
CA ARG A 422 -0.15 2.18 -0.64
C ARG A 422 -1.11 3.36 -0.62
N GLY A 423 -2.41 3.10 -0.46
CA GLY A 423 -3.46 4.07 -0.74
C GLY A 423 -3.68 4.21 -2.24
N LEU A 424 -4.92 3.99 -2.68
CA LEU A 424 -5.38 4.25 -4.04
C LEU A 424 -6.41 5.39 -3.99
N SER A 425 -7.08 5.67 -5.11
CA SER A 425 -8.20 6.60 -5.12
C SER A 425 -9.27 6.26 -4.07
N PHE A 426 -10.03 7.27 -3.65
CA PHE A 426 -11.03 7.17 -2.57
C PHE A 426 -12.02 6.02 -2.82
N GLU A 427 -12.42 5.79 -4.06
CA GLU A 427 -13.41 4.79 -4.44
C GLU A 427 -12.89 3.37 -4.23
N PHE A 428 -11.68 3.08 -4.75
CA PHE A 428 -11.07 1.76 -4.60
C PHE A 428 -10.77 1.47 -3.14
N MET A 429 -10.26 2.46 -2.40
CA MET A 429 -9.94 2.31 -0.99
C MET A 429 -11.20 2.07 -0.16
N SER A 430 -12.25 2.85 -0.34
CA SER A 430 -13.50 2.73 0.41
C SER A 430 -14.19 1.38 0.15
N ASN A 431 -14.27 0.95 -1.12
CA ASN A 431 -14.83 -0.35 -1.47
C ASN A 431 -14.06 -1.50 -0.78
N SER A 432 -12.73 -1.48 -0.91
CA SER A 432 -11.87 -2.54 -0.40
C SER A 432 -11.86 -2.59 1.13
N VAL A 433 -11.84 -1.43 1.80
CA VAL A 433 -11.92 -1.33 3.26
C VAL A 433 -13.27 -1.81 3.77
N PHE A 434 -14.37 -1.40 3.14
CA PHE A 434 -15.70 -1.84 3.54
C PHE A 434 -15.85 -3.36 3.44
N TRP A 435 -15.58 -3.93 2.27
CA TRP A 435 -15.72 -5.38 2.04
C TRP A 435 -14.66 -6.19 2.79
N GLY A 436 -13.47 -5.64 3.01
CA GLY A 436 -12.46 -6.22 3.90
C GLY A 436 -12.97 -6.32 5.33
N PHE A 437 -13.65 -5.29 5.84
CA PHE A 437 -14.23 -5.30 7.18
C PHE A 437 -15.39 -6.30 7.31
N ILE A 438 -16.28 -6.39 6.32
CA ILE A 438 -17.33 -7.42 6.27
C ILE A 438 -16.70 -8.81 6.27
N THR A 439 -15.69 -9.05 5.44
CA THR A 439 -14.96 -10.32 5.35
C THR A 439 -14.31 -10.68 6.68
N MET A 440 -13.67 -9.72 7.34
CA MET A 440 -13.07 -9.90 8.67
C MET A 440 -14.10 -10.38 9.69
N LEU A 441 -15.29 -9.77 9.73
CA LEU A 441 -16.36 -10.16 10.64
C LEU A 441 -16.92 -11.56 10.32
N VAL A 442 -17.06 -11.90 9.04
CA VAL A 442 -17.48 -13.24 8.59
C VAL A 442 -16.47 -14.30 9.04
N ILE A 443 -15.18 -14.08 8.78
CA ILE A 443 -14.10 -15.01 9.19
C ILE A 443 -14.09 -15.16 10.71
N HIS A 444 -14.18 -14.05 11.46
CA HIS A 444 -14.25 -14.10 12.91
C HIS A 444 -15.41 -14.99 13.40
N ARG A 445 -16.62 -14.81 12.84
CA ARG A 445 -17.79 -15.64 13.20
C ARG A 445 -17.57 -17.11 12.87
N ILE A 446 -16.98 -17.43 11.72
CA ILE A 446 -16.65 -18.81 11.34
C ILE A 446 -15.65 -19.42 12.33
N MET A 447 -14.60 -18.70 12.71
CA MET A 447 -13.56 -19.20 13.62
C MET A 447 -14.06 -19.39 15.05
N VAL A 448 -14.98 -18.54 15.51
CA VAL A 448 -15.69 -18.73 16.79
C VAL A 448 -16.63 -19.95 16.70
N GLY A 449 -17.42 -20.06 15.62
CA GLY A 449 -18.32 -21.21 15.40
C GLY A 449 -17.57 -22.55 15.30
N ALA A 450 -16.35 -22.54 14.76
CA ALA A 450 -15.46 -23.69 14.71
C ALA A 450 -14.71 -23.97 16.03
N ASN A 451 -15.00 -23.23 17.11
CA ASN A 451 -14.32 -23.32 18.42
C ASN A 451 -12.79 -23.13 18.39
N PHE A 452 -12.28 -22.50 17.33
CA PHE A 452 -10.86 -22.15 17.23
C PHE A 452 -10.55 -20.88 18.03
N LEU A 453 -11.39 -19.85 17.89
CA LEU A 453 -11.37 -18.67 18.75
C LEU A 453 -12.30 -18.90 19.94
N ARG A 454 -11.78 -18.71 21.15
CA ARG A 454 -12.52 -18.85 22.41
C ARG A 454 -12.50 -17.53 23.16
N ARG A 455 -13.64 -17.15 23.73
CA ARG A 455 -13.71 -15.93 24.54
C ARG A 455 -12.79 -16.06 25.76
N VAL A 456 -12.03 -15.01 26.05
CA VAL A 456 -11.17 -14.92 27.24
C VAL A 456 -12.00 -14.83 28.50
#